data_AF-A0A960K583-F1
#
_entry.id   AF-A0A960K583-F1
#
_cell.length_a   1.000
_cell.length_b   1.000
_cell.length_c   1.000
_cell.angle_alpha   90.00
_cell.angle_beta   90.00
_cell.angle_gamma   90.00
#
_symmetry.space_group_name_H-M   'P 1'
#
loop_
_entity.id
_entity.type
_entity.pdbx_description
1 polymer ?
#
loop_
_entity_poly.entity_id
_entity_poly.type
_entity_poly.pdbx_seq_one_letter_code
_entity_poly.pdbx_strand_id
1 'polypeptide(L)' 'PSPKSAEEVLRLAEDFGVPALDAGEVVGNVLDVRSGEGRLRLAVPDAREAWRTGLPRALGL' A
#
# COMPACT_ATOMS: atom_id res chain seq x y z
N PRO A 1 -20.83 2.24 -10.32
CA PRO A 1 -20.11 0.95 -10.42
C PRO A 1 -19.75 0.41 -9.03
N SER A 2 -20.38 -0.69 -8.63
CA SER A 2 -19.91 -1.49 -7.49
C SER A 2 -18.43 -1.79 -7.67
N PRO A 3 -17.58 -1.79 -6.62
CA PRO A 3 -16.23 -2.30 -6.77
C PRO A 3 -16.35 -3.74 -7.29
N LYS A 4 -15.69 -4.03 -8.43
CA LYS A 4 -15.46 -5.43 -8.82
C LYS A 4 -14.78 -6.11 -7.64
N SER A 5 -15.17 -7.34 -7.31
CA SER A 5 -14.47 -8.08 -6.27
C SER A 5 -12.98 -8.19 -6.66
N ALA A 6 -12.08 -8.24 -5.68
CA ALA A 6 -10.64 -8.39 -5.97
C ALA A 6 -10.38 -9.58 -6.91
N GLU A 7 -11.13 -10.66 -6.73
CA GLU A 7 -11.14 -11.85 -7.59
C GLU A 7 -11.50 -11.54 -9.05
N GLU A 8 -12.56 -10.74 -9.30
CA GLU A 8 -12.93 -10.33 -10.66
C GLU A 8 -11.84 -9.49 -11.34
N VAL A 9 -11.12 -8.66 -10.58
CA VAL A 9 -10.01 -7.84 -11.09
C VAL A 9 -8.80 -8.70 -11.42
N LEU A 10 -8.47 -9.66 -10.56
CA LEU A 10 -7.35 -10.59 -10.78
C LEU A 10 -7.60 -11.47 -12.00
N ARG A 11 -8.81 -12.03 -12.13
CA ARG A 11 -9.20 -12.81 -13.32
C ARG A 11 -9.11 -11.97 -14.61
N LEU A 12 -9.54 -10.72 -14.54
CA LEU A 12 -9.39 -9.81 -15.69
C LEU A 12 -7.91 -9.57 -16.03
N ALA A 13 -7.04 -9.39 -15.03
CA ALA A 13 -5.61 -9.22 -15.28
C ALA A 13 -5.00 -10.47 -15.97
N GLU A 14 -5.39 -11.67 -15.54
CA GLU A 14 -5.00 -12.93 -16.16
C GLU A 14 -5.44 -13.04 -17.63
N ASP A 15 -6.69 -12.68 -17.95
CA ASP A 15 -7.23 -12.68 -19.32
C ASP A 15 -6.39 -11.81 -20.28
N PHE A 16 -5.78 -10.75 -19.76
CA PHE A 16 -4.91 -9.84 -20.52
C PHE A 16 -3.41 -10.14 -20.36
N GLY A 17 -3.03 -11.23 -19.68
CA GLY A 17 -1.64 -11.59 -19.45
C GLY A 17 -0.87 -10.60 -18.57
N VAL A 18 -1.57 -9.83 -17.73
CA VAL A 18 -0.99 -8.85 -16.81
C VAL A 18 -0.71 -9.52 -15.47
N PRO A 19 0.55 -9.57 -15.00
CA PRO A 19 0.85 -10.09 -13.67
C PRO A 19 0.22 -9.21 -12.59
N ALA A 20 -0.61 -9.82 -11.74
CA ALA A 20 -1.26 -9.15 -10.63
C ALA A 20 -1.26 -10.06 -9.39
N LEU A 21 -1.34 -9.45 -8.21
CA LEU A 21 -1.41 -10.15 -6.93
C LEU A 21 -2.33 -9.40 -5.96
N ASP A 22 -2.94 -10.12 -5.05
CA ASP A 22 -3.63 -9.52 -3.90
C ASP A 22 -2.58 -9.02 -2.89
N ALA A 23 -2.52 -7.70 -2.71
CA ALA A 23 -1.55 -7.05 -1.83
C ALA A 23 -2.01 -6.99 -0.37
N GLY A 24 -3.21 -7.50 -0.05
CA GLY A 24 -3.80 -7.51 1.27
C GLY A 24 -4.95 -6.53 1.42
N GLU A 25 -5.23 -6.15 2.67
CA GLU A 25 -6.43 -5.43 3.06
C GLU A 25 -6.13 -4.05 3.68
N VAL A 26 -7.13 -3.17 3.66
CA VAL A 26 -7.07 -1.87 4.33
C VAL A 26 -7.70 -1.98 5.71
N VAL A 27 -6.87 -1.92 6.75
CA VAL A 27 -7.32 -2.02 8.15
C VAL A 27 -6.56 -1.07 9.06
N GLY A 28 -7.28 -0.30 9.86
CA GLY A 28 -6.71 0.52 10.93
C GLY A 28 -5.75 1.61 10.42
N ASN A 29 -4.77 1.97 11.26
CA ASN A 29 -3.84 3.09 11.04
C ASN A 29 -2.36 2.65 11.05
N VAL A 30 -2.09 1.40 10.69
CA VAL A 30 -0.74 0.83 10.66
C VAL A 30 -0.48 0.26 9.27
N LEU A 31 0.60 0.68 8.63
CA LEU A 31 1.17 0.00 7.47
C LEU A 31 1.99 -1.20 7.98
N ASP A 32 1.56 -2.40 7.63
CA ASP A 32 2.21 -3.66 7.98
C ASP A 32 2.57 -4.41 6.70
N VAL A 33 3.86 -4.46 6.36
CA VAL A 33 4.36 -5.11 5.15
C VAL A 33 5.16 -6.34 5.56
N ARG A 34 4.79 -7.51 5.02
CA ARG A 34 5.52 -8.77 5.20
C ARG A 34 6.23 -9.15 3.92
N SER A 35 7.48 -9.57 4.01
CA SER A 35 8.27 -10.04 2.87
C SER A 35 9.23 -11.13 3.32
N GLY A 36 8.97 -12.38 2.91
CA GLY A 36 9.66 -13.56 3.44
C GLY A 36 9.56 -13.61 4.97
N GLU A 37 10.69 -13.75 5.64
CA GLU A 37 10.80 -13.71 7.12
C GLU A 37 10.79 -12.26 7.69
N GLY A 38 10.83 -11.24 6.83
CA GLY A 38 10.88 -9.84 7.22
C GLY A 38 9.50 -9.22 7.44
N ARG A 39 9.43 -8.27 8.39
CA ARG A 39 8.23 -7.47 8.66
C ARG A 39 8.58 -6.01 8.92
N LEU A 40 7.93 -5.11 8.20
CA LEU A 40 7.96 -3.67 8.43
C LEU A 40 6.61 -3.27 9.05
N ARG A 41 6.65 -2.52 10.16
CA ARG A 41 5.46 -1.97 10.80
C ARG A 41 5.65 -0.50 11.10
N LEU A 42 4.70 0.32 10.65
CA LEU A 42 4.78 1.78 10.67
C LEU A 42 3.38 2.35 10.96
N ALA A 43 3.26 3.32 11.86
CA ALA A 43 2.02 4.05 12.01
C ALA A 43 1.81 4.96 10.78
N VAL A 44 0.65 4.86 10.13
CA VAL A 44 0.30 5.70 8.97
C VAL A 44 0.38 7.20 9.27
N PRO A 45 -0.03 7.70 10.45
CA PRO A 45 0.13 9.11 10.80
C PRO A 45 1.59 9.58 10.80
N ASP A 46 2.51 8.75 11.29
CA ASP A 46 3.93 9.09 11.35
C ASP A 46 4.55 9.12 9.95
N ALA A 47 4.18 8.14 9.11
CA ALA A 47 4.57 8.09 7.70
C ALA A 47 4.10 9.35 6.95
N ARG A 48 2.84 9.74 7.17
CA ARG A 48 2.23 10.91 6.57
C ARG A 48 2.95 12.18 7.00
N GLU A 49 3.28 12.31 8.27
CA GLU A 49 3.99 13.49 8.77
C GLU A 49 5.41 13.58 8.22
N ALA A 50 6.13 12.46 8.19
CA ALA A 50 7.46 12.39 7.57
C ALA A 50 7.41 12.79 6.09
N TRP A 51 6.42 12.30 5.33
CA TRP A 51 6.21 12.69 3.94
C TRP A 51 5.93 14.20 3.79
N ARG A 52 5.01 14.72 4.61
CA ARG A 52 4.59 16.13 4.57
C ARG A 52 5.71 17.10 4.93
N THR A 53 6.58 16.71 5.86
CA THR A 53 7.65 17.58 6.40
C THR A 53 9.02 17.31 5.81
N GLY A 54 9.20 16.23 5.04
CA GLY A 54 10.50 15.84 4.49
C GLY A 54 11.12 16.93 3.60
N LEU A 55 10.36 17.46 2.65
CA LEU A 55 10.84 18.54 1.79
C LEU A 55 11.07 19.87 2.55
N PRO A 56 10.13 20.36 3.39
CA PRO A 56 10.38 21.52 4.25
C PRO A 56 11.68 21.41 5.06
N ARG A 57 11.87 20.29 5.77
CA ARG A 57 13.08 20.05 6.58
C ARG A 57 14.36 20.04 5.74
N ALA A 58 14.33 19.40 4.56
CA ALA A 58 15.47 19.37 3.65
C ALA A 58 15.85 20.77 3.11
N LEU A 59 14.89 21.69 3.08
CA LEU A 59 15.07 23.08 2.66
C LEU A 59 15.33 24.04 3.85
N GLY A 60 15.36 23.54 5.09
CA GLY A 60 15.55 24.36 6.30
C GLY A 60 14.35 25.21 6.68
N LEU A 61 13.14 24.80 6.29
CA LEU A 61 11.85 25.46 6.57
C LEU A 61 11.05 24.78 7.68
#